data_AF-A0A8T5SZB3-F1
#
_entry.id   AF-A0A8T5SZB3-F1
#
_cell.length_a   1.000
_cell.length_b   1.000
_cell.length_c   1.000
_cell.angle_alpha   90.00
_cell.angle_beta   90.00
_cell.angle_gamma   90.00
#
_symmetry.space_group_name_H-M   'P 1'
#
loop_
_entity.id
_entity.type
_entity.pdbx_description
1 polymer ?
#
loop_
_entity_poly.entity_id
_entity_poly.type
_entity_poly.pdbx_seq_one_letter_code
_entity_poly.pdbx_strand_id
1 'polypeptide(L)' 'MIAVHSYKGGTGKTSIAVNLAATYSRRGKKVCLMDLDFRAPSLHAIFKDYNPDYWLNDYLNGVCEIDRVLV' A
#
# COMPACT_ATOMS: atom_id res chain seq x y z
N MET A 1 0.38 7.57 -12.09
CA MET A 1 0.05 7.38 -10.65
C MET A 1 -1.48 7.43 -10.52
N ILE A 2 -2.07 6.54 -9.73
CA ILE A 2 -3.53 6.52 -9.46
C ILE A 2 -3.69 6.63 -7.94
N ALA A 3 -4.44 7.63 -7.47
CA ALA A 3 -4.77 7.81 -6.07
C ALA A 3 -6.23 7.43 -5.81
N VAL A 4 -6.47 6.61 -4.78
CA VAL A 4 -7.81 6.20 -4.36
C VAL A 4 -8.09 6.81 -2.98
N HIS A 5 -9.00 7.78 -2.93
CA HIS A 5 -9.31 8.53 -1.72
C HIS A 5 -10.83 8.65 -1.47
N SER A 6 -11.22 8.92 -0.23
CA SER A 6 -12.60 9.06 0.25
C SER A 6 -12.57 9.68 1.63
N TYR A 7 -13.50 10.59 1.89
CA TYR A 7 -13.64 11.31 3.16
C TYR A 7 -14.11 10.41 4.33
N LYS A 8 -14.66 9.22 4.04
CA LYS A 8 -15.25 8.32 5.03
C LYS A 8 -14.50 6.99 5.10
N GLY A 9 -14.33 6.46 6.31
CA GLY A 9 -13.86 5.09 6.54
C GLY A 9 -14.86 4.03 6.05
N GLY A 10 -14.39 2.83 5.72
CA GLY A 10 -15.28 1.71 5.33
C GLY A 10 -15.92 1.82 3.94
N THR A 11 -15.49 2.75 3.09
CA THR A 11 -16.02 2.93 1.72
C THR A 11 -15.40 1.99 0.67
N GLY A 12 -14.52 1.07 1.08
CA GLY A 12 -13.92 0.08 0.18
C GLY A 12 -12.71 0.57 -0.64
N LYS A 13 -12.16 1.75 -0.34
CA LYS A 13 -10.96 2.32 -1.01
C LYS A 13 -9.83 1.31 -1.18
N THR A 14 -9.42 0.69 -0.07
CA THR A 14 -8.30 -0.26 -0.04
C THR A 14 -8.61 -1.48 -0.90
N SER A 15 -9.83 -2.01 -0.82
CA SER A 15 -10.27 -3.13 -1.64
C SER A 15 -10.24 -2.78 -3.13
N ILE A 16 -10.66 -1.58 -3.51
CA ILE A 16 -10.60 -1.10 -4.90
C ILE A 16 -9.13 -0.96 -5.34
N ALA A 17 -8.27 -0.33 -4.54
CA ALA A 17 -6.86 -0.12 -4.84
C ALA A 17 -6.11 -1.46 -5.04
N VAL A 18 -6.33 -2.43 -4.15
CA VAL A 18 -5.73 -3.77 -4.22
C VAL A 18 -6.18 -4.50 -5.49
N ASN A 19 -7.48 -4.53 -5.78
CA ASN A 19 -7.99 -5.22 -6.97
C ASN A 19 -7.52 -4.55 -8.27
N LEU A 20 -7.42 -3.22 -8.28
CA LEU A 20 -6.87 -2.48 -9.41
C LEU A 20 -5.41 -2.87 -9.65
N ALA A 21 -4.59 -2.87 -8.59
CA ALA A 21 -3.19 -3.27 -8.66
C ALA A 21 -3.03 -4.72 -9.14
N ALA A 22 -3.81 -5.64 -8.59
CA ALA A 22 -3.82 -7.04 -9.00
C ALA A 22 -4.23 -7.23 -10.47
N THR A 23 -5.21 -6.45 -10.95
CA THR A 23 -5.67 -6.50 -12.34
C THR A 23 -4.58 -6.02 -13.31
N TYR A 24 -3.90 -4.91 -13.00
CA TYR A 24 -2.80 -4.41 -13.82
C TYR A 24 -1.60 -5.36 -13.80
N SER A 25 -1.26 -5.91 -12.62
CA SER A 25 -0.19 -6.91 -12.48
C SER A 25 -0.47 -8.15 -13.33
N ARG A 26 -1.70 -8.69 -13.28
CA ARG A 26 -2.16 -9.80 -14.13
C ARG A 26 -2.08 -9.52 -15.64
N ARG A 27 -2.10 -8.25 -16.05
CA ARG A 27 -1.92 -7.81 -17.43
C ARG A 27 -0.44 -7.60 -17.81
N GLY A 28 0.49 -8.06 -16.99
CA GLY A 28 1.93 -7.96 -17.23
C GLY A 28 2.51 -6.56 -17.00
N LYS A 29 1.79 -5.67 -16.31
CA LYS A 29 2.32 -4.35 -15.95
C LYS A 29 3.13 -4.44 -14.66
N LYS A 30 4.24 -3.70 -14.60
CA LYS A 30 4.94 -3.43 -13.35
C LYS A 30 4.08 -2.49 -12.51
N VAL A 31 3.61 -2.95 -11.37
CA VAL A 31 2.71 -2.20 -10.48
C VAL A 31 3.34 -2.11 -9.10
N CYS A 32 3.30 -0.91 -8.53
CA CYS A 32 3.61 -0.67 -7.13
C CYS A 32 2.33 -0.19 -6.44
N LEU A 33 1.97 -0.83 -5.32
CA LEU A 33 0.84 -0.45 -4.48
C LEU A 33 1.39 0.09 -3.17
N MET A 34 0.99 1.30 -2.79
CA MET A 34 1.42 1.95 -1.55
C MET A 34 0.20 2.30 -0.69
N ASP A 35 0.28 2.03 0.62
CA ASP A 35 -0.67 2.55 1.60
C ASP A 35 -0.17 3.90 2.09
N LEU A 36 -0.95 4.95 1.84
CA LEU A 36 -0.66 6.31 2.30
C LEU A 36 -1.60 6.73 3.45
N ASP A 37 -2.34 5.78 4.03
CA ASP A 37 -3.07 6.01 5.29
C ASP A 37 -2.14 5.72 6.48
N PHE A 38 -1.42 6.75 6.92
CA PHE A 38 -0.48 6.63 8.05
C PHE A 38 -1.17 6.49 9.42
N ARG A 39 -2.47 6.76 9.50
CA ARG A 39 -3.21 6.73 10.79
C ARG A 39 -3.84 5.37 11.03
N ALA A 40 -4.33 4.72 9.97
CA ALA A 40 -4.96 3.42 10.03
C ALA A 40 -4.70 2.64 8.73
N PRO A 41 -3.43 2.20 8.50
CA PRO A 41 -3.09 1.44 7.30
C PRO A 41 -3.90 0.16 7.26
N SER A 42 -4.35 -0.24 6.08
CA SER A 42 -5.30 -1.35 5.90
C SER A 42 -4.81 -2.43 4.94
N LEU A 43 -3.71 -2.20 4.22
CA LEU A 43 -3.11 -3.23 3.37
C LEU A 43 -2.66 -4.46 4.15
N HIS A 44 -2.09 -4.30 5.35
CA HIS A 44 -1.62 -5.42 6.18
C HIS A 44 -2.75 -6.41 6.53
N ALA A 45 -3.98 -5.94 6.69
CA ALA A 45 -5.13 -6.80 6.98
C ALA A 45 -5.55 -7.66 5.77
N ILE A 46 -5.24 -7.20 4.56
CA ILE A 46 -5.50 -7.92 3.31
C ILE A 46 -4.34 -8.90 3.03
N PHE A 47 -3.10 -8.45 3.23
CA PHE A 47 -1.89 -9.26 3.06
C PHE A 47 -1.44 -9.84 4.41
N LYS A 48 -2.18 -10.85 4.89
CA LYS A 48 -2.06 -11.40 6.26
C LYS A 48 -0.68 -11.92 6.66
N ASP A 49 0.15 -12.35 5.71
CA ASP A 49 1.48 -12.88 5.95
C ASP A 49 2.60 -11.84 5.70
N TYR A 50 2.23 -10.55 5.63
CA TYR A 50 3.16 -9.47 5.38
C TYR A 50 3.63 -8.84 6.68
N ASN A 51 4.85 -9.17 7.10
CA ASN A 51 5.51 -8.62 8.28
C ASN A 51 6.84 -7.96 7.89
N PRO A 52 6.81 -6.71 7.41
CA PRO A 52 8.02 -6.01 6.99
C PRO A 52 8.82 -5.52 8.20
N ASP A 53 10.15 -5.50 8.06
CA ASP A 53 11.05 -4.92 9.06
C ASP A 53 10.93 -3.39 9.13
N TYR A 54 10.53 -2.75 8.02
CA TYR A 54 10.39 -1.31 7.88
C TYR A 54 9.08 -0.93 7.17
N TRP A 55 8.47 0.15 7.66
CA TRP A 55 7.25 0.74 7.10
C TRP A 55 7.59 2.04 6.37
N LEU A 56 6.65 2.53 5.57
CA LEU A 56 6.82 3.81 4.85
C LEU A 56 7.10 4.98 5.80
N ASN A 57 6.56 4.94 7.02
CA ASN A 57 6.87 5.91 8.06
C ASN A 57 8.35 5.94 8.44
N ASP A 58 9.03 4.79 8.46
CA ASP A 58 10.45 4.71 8.81
C ASP A 58 11.32 5.39 7.75
N TYR A 59 10.97 5.22 6.47
CA TYR A 59 11.59 5.98 5.38
C TYR A 59 11.35 7.49 5.51
N LEU A 60 10.08 7.90 5.74
CA LEU A 60 9.74 9.32 5.87
C LEU A 60 10.42 10.00 7.07
N ASN A 61 10.71 9.24 8.13
CA ASN A 61 11.43 9.70 9.31
C ASN A 61 12.96 9.63 9.15
N GLY A 62 13.48 9.17 8.00
CA GLY A 62 14.92 9.05 7.74
C GLY A 62 15.60 7.89 8.47
N VAL A 63 14.85 6.88 8.92
CA VAL A 63 15.36 5.70 9.63
C VAL A 63 15.91 4.64 8.68
N CYS A 64 15.36 4.56 7.46
CA CYS A 64 15.80 3.63 6.43
C CYS A 64 15.71 4.25 5.02
N GLU A 65 16.37 3.62 4.05
CA GLU A 65 16.25 3.95 2.63
C GLU A 65 14.98 3.34 2.02
N ILE A 66 14.48 3.92 0.92
CA ILE A 66 13.19 3.54 0.32
C ILE A 66 13.15 2.07 -0.16
N ASP A 67 14.29 1.51 -0.57
CA ASP A 67 14.42 0.12 -1.01
C ASP A 67 14.15 -0.89 0.09
N ARG A 68 14.25 -0.49 1.36
CA ARG A 68 13.95 -1.35 2.52
C ARG A 68 12.45 -1.48 2.79
N VAL A 69 11.64 -0.60 2.23
CA VAL A 69 10.18 -0.57 2.39
C VAL A 69 9.47 -1.19 1.18
N LEU A 70 10.09 -1.11 0.00
CA LEU A 70 9.55 -1.66 -1.24
C LEU A 70 9.85 -3.17 -1.32
N VAL A 71 8.81 -3.97 -1.53
CA VAL A 71 8.88 -5.44 -1.62
C VAL A 71 8.30 -5.93 -2.94
#